data_AF-A0A353VGP1-F1
#
_entry.id   AF-A0A353VGP1-F1
#
_cell.length_a   1.000
_cell.length_b   1.000
_cell.length_c   1.000
_cell.angle_alpha   90.00
_cell.angle_beta   90.00
_cell.angle_gamma   90.00
#
_symmetry.space_group_name_H-M   'P 1'
#
loop_
_entity.id
_entity.type
_entity.pdbx_description
1 polymer ?
#
loop_
_entity_poly.entity_id
_entity_poly.type
_entity_poly.pdbx_seq_one_letter_code
_entity_poly.pdbx_strand_id
1 'polypeptide(L)'
;MRLTLHVLLINLIFTSSYAVEPDYYDLNFLRYENYIYDSRVKTVQLFRKGWKEAFPVLNLKESGERLHLSFDLLTTEYQNLEYRFIHCDAQWNPSDLLPIEYIDGIEENTILDYNFSNNEYIRYINYRLDFPNRNISLSKSGNYIIVIYDQSTREPLLTWRFFVLEPIVQVSPDIKRTTAGKYRETSHEVDFNIYVSDPDIMQPAANLYVVVTQNQRWDNAIKGLEPRFINGNILKYDYEVENIFPAGNEFRMFDFRNMNYNALKTVAVKYINDTPNVYLMPEEIKNKSVYLNRPDINGRFYIETDDPLFDSDFEGEYCKVHMALIYPAPLFKADIYVFGQLSNWDYSDRYKMTYNQEKRSYELSLVLKQGFYNYQYLYVREGSKTGDASVIEGSFSQTDNDYSFFVYYRDPAQVYDQLVAYTSTTFPVRVNEEN
;
A
#
# COMPACT_ATOMS: atom_id res chain seq x y z
N MET A 1 21.44 -21.16 77.25
CA MET A 1 20.17 -20.80 76.59
C MET A 1 20.15 -19.29 76.38
N ARG A 2 19.87 -18.83 75.16
CA ARG A 2 19.80 -17.43 74.66
C ARG A 2 21.13 -16.73 74.34
N LEU A 3 21.51 -16.78 73.05
CA LEU A 3 22.33 -15.75 72.40
C LEU A 3 21.38 -14.67 71.85
N THR A 4 21.61 -13.42 72.24
CA THR A 4 20.87 -12.23 71.79
C THR A 4 21.39 -11.74 70.44
N LEU A 5 20.48 -11.66 69.47
CA LEU A 5 20.66 -11.09 68.14
C LEU A 5 20.49 -9.56 68.23
N HIS A 6 21.49 -8.78 67.81
CA HIS A 6 21.32 -7.34 67.55
C HIS A 6 21.39 -7.13 66.04
N VAL A 7 20.26 -6.73 65.46
CA VAL A 7 20.11 -6.40 64.04
C VAL A 7 20.50 -4.93 63.84
N LEU A 8 21.47 -4.67 62.97
CA LEU A 8 21.87 -3.34 62.52
C LEU A 8 21.01 -2.98 61.30
N LEU A 9 20.20 -1.91 61.40
CA LEU A 9 19.36 -1.41 60.32
C LEU A 9 20.17 -0.41 59.47
N ILE A 10 20.41 -0.71 58.20
CA ILE A 10 21.01 0.22 57.22
C ILE A 10 19.87 0.83 56.40
N ASN A 11 19.64 2.14 56.52
CA ASN A 11 18.73 2.88 55.66
C ASN A 11 19.46 3.29 54.37
N LEU A 12 19.05 2.73 53.23
CA LEU A 12 19.47 3.20 51.91
C LEU A 12 18.43 4.22 51.41
N ILE A 13 18.84 5.48 51.27
CA ILE A 13 18.05 6.54 50.63
C ILE A 13 18.33 6.45 49.12
N PHE A 14 17.34 6.01 48.34
CA PHE A 14 17.38 6.14 46.88
C PHE A 14 16.84 7.52 46.49
N THR A 15 17.72 8.42 46.09
CA THR A 15 17.33 9.63 45.35
C THR A 15 17.27 9.28 43.87
N SER A 16 16.06 9.20 43.32
CA SER A 16 15.82 9.10 41.89
C SER A 16 16.02 10.48 41.25
N SER A 17 17.13 10.65 40.54
CA SER A 17 17.34 11.78 39.63
C SER A 17 16.48 11.53 38.38
N TYR A 18 15.40 12.28 38.20
CA TYR A 18 14.72 12.35 36.91
C TYR A 18 15.57 13.22 35.98
N ALA A 19 16.26 12.57 35.03
CA ALA A 19 16.79 13.26 33.87
C ALA A 19 15.60 13.57 32.95
N VAL A 20 15.27 14.85 32.80
CA VAL A 20 14.40 15.33 31.72
C VAL A 20 15.29 15.45 30.50
N GLU A 21 15.17 14.52 29.55
CA GLU A 21 15.74 14.70 28.23
C GLU A 21 14.92 15.76 27.47
N PRO A 22 15.57 16.69 26.76
CA PRO A 22 14.87 17.65 25.92
C PRO A 22 14.37 16.96 24.64
N ASP A 23 13.07 17.12 24.36
CA ASP A 23 12.43 16.71 23.10
C ASP A 23 13.03 17.49 21.92
N TYR A 24 14.00 16.88 21.25
CA TYR A 24 14.47 17.29 19.94
C TYR A 24 14.23 16.10 19.01
N TYR A 25 13.14 16.16 18.24
CA TYR A 25 12.82 15.12 17.26
C TYR A 25 13.92 14.99 16.21
N ASP A 26 14.34 13.76 15.97
CA ASP A 26 15.29 13.40 14.94
C ASP A 26 14.55 13.15 13.61
N LEU A 27 14.88 13.92 12.57
CA LEU A 27 14.40 13.72 11.19
C LEU A 27 14.70 12.30 10.67
N ASN A 28 15.57 11.53 11.36
CA ASN A 28 15.87 10.12 11.09
C ASN A 28 14.70 9.13 11.30
N PHE A 29 13.52 9.55 11.78
CA PHE A 29 12.37 8.65 11.96
C PHE A 29 11.39 8.60 10.76
N LEU A 30 11.53 9.49 9.77
CA LEU A 30 10.62 9.51 8.64
C LEU A 30 10.90 8.33 7.70
N ARG A 31 9.87 7.56 7.40
CA ARG A 31 9.91 6.46 6.45
C ARG A 31 9.51 6.95 5.06
N TYR A 32 10.34 6.63 4.07
CA TYR A 32 10.09 6.99 2.68
C TYR A 32 9.20 5.96 1.98
N GLU A 33 8.15 5.50 2.66
CA GLU A 33 7.19 4.50 2.20
C GLU A 33 5.76 4.86 2.63
N ASN A 34 4.77 4.13 2.11
CA ASN A 34 3.40 4.23 2.61
C ASN A 34 3.38 3.75 4.05
N TYR A 35 3.16 4.66 5.00
CA TYR A 35 3.24 4.31 6.41
C TYR A 35 2.27 5.14 7.25
N ILE A 36 1.72 4.49 8.26
CA ILE A 36 0.82 5.11 9.25
C ILE A 36 1.54 5.07 10.60
N TYR A 37 1.91 6.26 11.09
CA TYR A 37 2.57 6.48 12.38
C TYR A 37 1.54 6.55 13.51
N ASP A 38 0.44 7.30 13.30
CA ASP A 38 -0.65 7.36 14.27
C ASP A 38 -1.67 6.24 14.00
N SER A 39 -1.83 5.33 14.96
CA SER A 39 -2.75 4.20 14.88
C SER A 39 -4.23 4.57 14.69
N ARG A 40 -4.60 5.82 14.99
CA ARG A 40 -5.95 6.40 14.76
C ARG A 40 -6.20 6.74 13.30
N VAL A 41 -5.17 6.89 12.47
CA VAL A 41 -5.34 7.09 11.03
C VAL A 41 -5.79 5.78 10.39
N LYS A 42 -6.85 5.86 9.58
CA LYS A 42 -7.46 4.74 8.86
C LYS A 42 -7.82 5.13 7.43
N THR A 43 -7.98 4.12 6.58
CA THR A 43 -8.57 4.24 5.24
C THR A 43 -7.88 5.32 4.39
N VAL A 44 -6.56 5.29 4.36
CA VAL A 44 -5.78 6.23 3.53
C VAL A 44 -5.94 5.83 2.07
N GLN A 45 -6.46 6.75 1.25
CA GLN A 45 -6.66 6.57 -0.18
C GLN A 45 -6.03 7.74 -0.92
N LEU A 46 -5.08 7.45 -1.81
CA LEU A 46 -4.48 8.43 -2.71
C LEU A 46 -4.62 7.93 -4.14
N PHE A 47 -5.32 8.70 -4.98
CA PHE A 47 -5.62 8.32 -6.36
C PHE A 47 -5.79 9.54 -7.26
N ARG A 48 -5.72 9.36 -8.57
CA ARG A 48 -6.05 10.44 -9.52
C ARG A 48 -7.55 10.70 -9.47
N LYS A 49 -7.98 11.95 -9.28
CA LYS A 49 -9.39 12.31 -9.12
C LYS A 49 -10.23 11.74 -10.27
N GLY A 50 -11.26 10.96 -9.94
CA GLY A 50 -12.10 10.23 -10.90
C GLY A 50 -11.62 8.83 -11.30
N TRP A 51 -10.42 8.41 -10.87
CA TRP A 51 -9.77 7.14 -11.24
C TRP A 51 -9.15 6.47 -10.00
N LYS A 52 -9.96 5.73 -9.23
CA LYS A 52 -9.55 5.11 -7.95
C LYS A 52 -8.71 3.83 -8.09
N GLU A 53 -8.64 3.25 -9.29
CA GLU A 53 -8.16 1.87 -9.49
C GLU A 53 -6.67 1.74 -9.85
N ALA A 54 -5.99 2.85 -10.14
CA ALA A 54 -4.59 2.88 -10.57
C ALA A 54 -3.66 3.47 -9.51
N PHE A 55 -2.35 3.37 -9.73
CA PHE A 55 -1.37 4.12 -8.94
C PHE A 55 -1.67 5.63 -9.01
N PRO A 56 -1.36 6.39 -7.94
CA PRO A 56 -1.50 7.84 -7.93
C PRO A 56 -0.40 8.50 -8.76
N VAL A 57 -0.63 8.56 -10.07
CA VAL A 57 0.25 9.20 -11.04
C VAL A 57 -0.38 10.50 -11.51
N LEU A 58 0.37 11.60 -11.37
CA LEU A 58 0.03 12.93 -11.86
C LEU A 58 0.83 13.23 -13.12
N ASN A 59 0.20 13.55 -14.25
CA ASN A 59 0.95 13.97 -15.44
C ASN A 59 1.27 15.46 -15.37
N LEU A 60 2.56 15.79 -15.34
CA LEU A 60 3.07 17.17 -15.25
C LEU A 60 2.63 18.05 -16.43
N LYS A 61 2.42 17.45 -17.60
CA LYS A 61 2.06 18.17 -18.84
C LYS A 61 0.54 18.30 -19.04
N GLU A 62 -0.28 17.56 -18.27
CA GLU A 62 -1.74 17.57 -18.42
C GLU A 62 -2.37 18.59 -17.48
N SER A 63 -2.95 19.66 -18.05
CA SER A 63 -3.59 20.71 -17.26
C SER A 63 -4.88 20.20 -16.61
N GLY A 64 -4.99 20.35 -15.29
CA GLY A 64 -6.21 20.07 -14.54
C GLY A 64 -6.29 18.67 -13.94
N GLU A 65 -5.31 17.79 -14.23
CA GLU A 65 -5.16 16.57 -13.44
C GLU A 65 -4.83 16.90 -11.98
N ARG A 66 -5.46 16.15 -11.07
CA ARG A 66 -5.23 16.26 -9.64
C ARG A 66 -5.23 14.88 -9.01
N LEU A 67 -4.39 14.70 -8.01
CA LEU A 67 -4.50 13.63 -7.05
C LEU A 67 -5.43 14.05 -5.92
N HIS A 68 -6.18 13.08 -5.42
CA HIS A 68 -7.08 13.20 -4.29
C HIS A 68 -6.59 12.28 -3.18
N LEU A 69 -6.19 12.87 -2.05
CA LEU A 69 -5.92 12.18 -0.80
C LEU A 69 -7.17 12.25 0.08
N SER A 70 -7.59 11.12 0.63
CA SER A 70 -8.61 11.01 1.68
C SER A 70 -8.13 10.06 2.76
N PHE A 71 -8.37 10.39 4.03
CA PHE A 71 -8.13 9.50 5.16
C PHE A 71 -9.00 9.88 6.35
N ASP A 72 -9.24 8.92 7.22
CA ASP A 72 -9.98 9.16 8.46
C ASP A 72 -9.03 9.20 9.65
N LEU A 73 -9.28 10.12 10.58
CA LEU A 73 -8.67 10.12 11.90
C LEU A 73 -9.74 9.75 12.92
N LEU A 74 -9.56 8.61 13.61
CA LEU A 74 -10.49 8.13 14.64
C LEU A 74 -10.40 9.00 15.92
N THR A 75 -11.00 10.17 15.85
CA THR A 75 -11.08 11.18 16.91
C THR A 75 -12.40 11.95 16.82
N THR A 76 -12.82 12.55 17.92
CA THR A 76 -13.92 13.52 17.95
C THR A 76 -13.43 14.96 18.06
N GLU A 77 -12.14 15.16 18.35
CA GLU A 77 -11.53 16.47 18.52
C GLU A 77 -10.83 16.88 17.22
N TYR A 78 -11.15 18.08 16.75
CA TYR A 78 -10.53 18.67 15.57
C TYR A 78 -9.02 18.84 15.77
N GLN A 79 -8.25 18.45 14.77
CA GLN A 79 -6.80 18.64 14.71
C GLN A 79 -6.43 19.43 13.45
N ASN A 80 -5.55 20.42 13.62
CA ASN A 80 -4.99 21.17 12.49
C ASN A 80 -3.88 20.34 11.87
N LEU A 81 -4.13 19.81 10.68
CA LEU A 81 -3.16 18.99 9.96
C LEU A 81 -2.50 19.80 8.85
N GLU A 82 -1.19 19.62 8.71
CA GLU A 82 -0.40 20.20 7.62
C GLU A 82 0.22 19.10 6.75
N TYR A 83 0.59 19.49 5.53
CA TYR A 83 1.26 18.63 4.59
C TYR A 83 2.42 19.32 3.88
N ARG A 84 3.39 18.49 3.48
CA ARG A 84 4.51 18.87 2.61
C ARG A 84 4.89 17.72 1.69
N PHE A 85 5.67 18.01 0.65
CA PHE A 85 6.15 17.04 -0.31
C PHE A 85 7.67 16.84 -0.23
N ILE A 86 8.11 15.59 -0.33
CA ILE A 86 9.52 15.20 -0.47
C ILE A 86 9.70 14.58 -1.84
N HIS A 87 10.60 15.13 -2.66
CA HIS A 87 11.00 14.52 -3.91
C HIS A 87 11.99 13.36 -3.63
N CYS A 88 11.85 12.26 -4.37
CA CYS A 88 12.66 11.05 -4.22
C CYS A 88 13.23 10.57 -5.56
N ASP A 89 14.34 9.86 -5.48
CA ASP A 89 14.92 9.12 -6.59
C ASP A 89 14.08 7.86 -6.96
N ALA A 90 14.50 7.15 -8.00
CA ALA A 90 13.81 5.95 -8.48
C ALA A 90 13.77 4.79 -7.47
N GLN A 91 14.62 4.85 -6.44
CA GLN A 91 14.72 3.86 -5.36
C GLN A 91 14.02 4.31 -4.07
N TRP A 92 13.33 5.46 -4.08
CA TRP A 92 12.64 6.07 -2.93
C TRP A 92 13.57 6.66 -1.86
N ASN A 93 14.81 6.97 -2.19
CA ASN A 93 15.63 7.84 -1.33
C ASN A 93 15.28 9.30 -1.64
N PRO A 94 15.24 10.20 -0.64
CA PRO A 94 15.11 11.63 -0.90
C PRO A 94 16.18 12.10 -1.88
N SER A 95 15.80 12.88 -2.87
CA SER A 95 16.77 13.49 -3.78
C SER A 95 17.49 14.65 -3.10
N ASP A 96 18.63 15.04 -3.65
CA ASP A 96 19.39 16.22 -3.20
C ASP A 96 18.74 17.57 -3.58
N LEU A 97 17.58 17.55 -4.23
CA LEU A 97 16.84 18.76 -4.59
C LEU A 97 16.32 19.49 -3.34
N LEU A 98 16.49 20.81 -3.32
CA LEU A 98 15.82 21.69 -2.38
C LEU A 98 14.34 21.84 -2.76
N PRO A 99 13.43 22.03 -1.78
CA PRO A 99 12.00 22.23 -2.05
C PRO A 99 11.70 23.26 -3.14
N ILE A 100 12.42 24.39 -3.15
CA ILE A 100 12.25 25.45 -4.15
C ILE A 100 12.57 25.01 -5.60
N GLU A 101 13.26 23.90 -5.80
CA GLU A 101 13.59 23.37 -7.13
C GLU A 101 12.47 22.52 -7.74
N TYR A 102 11.53 22.05 -6.91
CA TYR A 102 10.45 21.15 -7.33
C TYR A 102 9.05 21.54 -6.85
N ILE A 103 8.94 22.54 -5.97
CA ILE A 103 7.69 23.11 -5.45
C ILE A 103 7.55 24.54 -5.95
N ASP A 104 6.43 24.81 -6.61
CA ASP A 104 5.97 26.16 -6.90
C ASP A 104 4.86 26.52 -5.90
N GLY A 105 5.17 27.38 -4.92
CA GLY A 105 4.21 27.83 -3.91
C GLY A 105 4.74 27.78 -2.49
N ILE A 106 3.84 27.60 -1.53
CA ILE A 106 4.19 27.48 -0.10
C ILE A 106 4.56 26.02 0.18
N GLU A 107 5.69 25.76 0.84
CA GLU A 107 6.18 24.41 1.11
C GLU A 107 5.27 23.61 2.05
N GLU A 108 4.84 24.24 3.15
CA GLU A 108 3.96 23.65 4.16
C GLU A 108 2.57 24.29 4.10
N ASN A 109 1.53 23.45 3.99
CA ASN A 109 0.16 23.91 3.83
C ASN A 109 -0.79 23.19 4.79
N THR A 110 -1.80 23.89 5.29
CA THR A 110 -2.86 23.30 6.11
C THR A 110 -3.91 22.57 5.26
N ILE A 111 -4.40 21.43 5.74
CA ILE A 111 -5.56 20.73 5.19
C ILE A 111 -6.83 21.39 5.77
N LEU A 112 -7.63 21.99 4.88
CA LEU A 112 -8.82 22.75 5.27
C LEU A 112 -10.14 22.03 4.95
N ASP A 113 -10.12 21.01 4.10
CA ASP A 113 -11.30 20.20 3.75
C ASP A 113 -11.39 19.00 4.69
N TYR A 114 -12.36 19.02 5.58
CA TYR A 114 -12.64 17.94 6.51
C TYR A 114 -14.11 17.90 6.90
N ASN A 115 -14.62 16.70 7.18
CA ASN A 115 -15.97 16.46 7.67
C ASN A 115 -15.94 15.55 8.91
N PHE A 116 -16.76 15.87 9.92
CA PHE A 116 -16.99 14.95 11.04
C PHE A 116 -17.90 13.80 10.61
N SER A 117 -17.65 12.61 11.13
CA SER A 117 -18.54 11.47 10.92
C SER A 117 -19.87 11.65 11.64
N ASN A 118 -20.96 11.17 11.03
CA ASN A 118 -22.28 11.10 11.67
C ASN A 118 -22.51 9.78 12.45
N ASN A 119 -21.45 9.00 12.66
CA ASN A 119 -21.54 7.66 13.24
C ASN A 119 -21.95 7.63 14.71
N GLU A 120 -22.66 6.56 15.07
CA GLU A 120 -23.09 6.31 16.45
C GLU A 120 -21.98 5.68 17.29
N TYR A 121 -21.19 4.77 16.71
CA TYR A 121 -20.24 3.92 17.44
C TYR A 121 -18.81 4.42 17.37
N ILE A 122 -18.16 4.29 16.21
CA ILE A 122 -16.77 4.74 16.03
C ILE A 122 -16.79 6.04 15.23
N ARG A 123 -16.59 7.15 15.96
CA ARG A 123 -16.51 8.49 15.39
C ARG A 123 -15.12 8.79 14.83
N TYR A 124 -15.10 9.57 13.76
CA TYR A 124 -13.89 10.03 13.10
C TYR A 124 -14.07 11.40 12.45
N ILE A 125 -12.96 11.97 12.00
CA ILE A 125 -12.94 13.13 11.10
C ILE A 125 -12.31 12.65 9.80
N ASN A 126 -13.02 12.79 8.69
CA ASN A 126 -12.49 12.54 7.36
C ASN A 126 -11.78 13.80 6.86
N TYR A 127 -10.51 13.67 6.47
CA TYR A 127 -9.70 14.75 5.90
C TYR A 127 -9.47 14.50 4.41
N ARG A 128 -9.57 15.55 3.61
CA ARG A 128 -9.40 15.48 2.15
C ARG A 128 -8.44 16.54 1.65
N LEU A 129 -7.68 16.18 0.61
CA LEU A 129 -6.75 17.08 -0.05
C LEU A 129 -6.68 16.78 -1.54
N ASP A 130 -7.02 17.78 -2.35
CA ASP A 130 -6.74 17.78 -3.78
C ASP A 130 -5.42 18.54 -4.05
N PHE A 131 -4.53 17.94 -4.83
CA PHE A 131 -3.30 18.60 -5.29
C PHE A 131 -2.91 18.16 -6.71
N PRO A 132 -2.27 19.02 -7.52
CA PRO A 132 -1.92 20.41 -7.27
C PRO A 132 -3.13 21.31 -6.98
N ASN A 133 -2.92 22.39 -6.24
CA ASN A 133 -3.96 23.37 -5.90
C ASN A 133 -3.40 24.80 -5.94
N ARG A 134 -4.22 25.78 -5.53
CA ARG A 134 -3.86 27.21 -5.62
C ARG A 134 -2.64 27.62 -4.78
N ASN A 135 -2.26 26.83 -3.77
CA ASN A 135 -1.17 27.16 -2.88
C ASN A 135 0.13 26.44 -3.24
N ILE A 136 0.04 25.31 -3.94
CA ILE A 136 1.17 24.43 -4.21
C ILE A 136 0.98 23.64 -5.50
N SER A 137 2.00 23.68 -6.36
CA SER A 137 2.16 22.80 -7.52
C SER A 137 3.57 22.21 -7.58
N LEU A 138 3.70 21.13 -8.36
CA LEU A 138 4.96 20.40 -8.54
C LEU A 138 5.51 20.73 -9.93
N SER A 139 6.80 21.01 -10.03
CA SER A 139 7.46 21.44 -11.27
C SER A 139 8.44 20.42 -11.85
N LYS A 140 8.67 19.30 -11.15
CA LYS A 140 9.57 18.22 -11.56
C LYS A 140 8.83 16.89 -11.60
N SER A 141 9.22 16.03 -12.54
CA SER A 141 8.79 14.63 -12.57
C SER A 141 9.65 13.79 -11.65
N GLY A 142 9.15 12.61 -11.26
CA GLY A 142 9.85 11.72 -10.36
C GLY A 142 8.93 11.11 -9.30
N ASN A 143 9.55 10.58 -8.26
CA ASN A 143 8.86 10.00 -7.12
C ASN A 143 8.63 11.07 -6.06
N TYR A 144 7.48 11.02 -5.40
CA TYR A 144 7.15 11.95 -4.34
C TYR A 144 6.52 11.27 -3.16
N ILE A 145 6.76 11.83 -1.98
CA ILE A 145 6.12 11.43 -0.74
C ILE A 145 5.38 12.64 -0.19
N ILE A 146 4.08 12.48 0.04
CA ILE A 146 3.32 13.40 0.87
C ILE A 146 3.49 13.00 2.33
N VAL A 147 3.83 13.96 3.18
CA VAL A 147 3.92 13.80 4.63
C VAL A 147 2.77 14.59 5.24
N ILE A 148 1.93 13.93 6.04
CA ILE A 148 0.90 14.60 6.84
C ILE A 148 1.34 14.59 8.29
N TYR A 149 1.26 15.73 8.96
CA TYR A 149 1.67 15.87 10.36
C TYR A 149 0.75 16.85 11.09
N ASP A 150 0.72 16.75 12.42
CA ASP A 150 -0.04 17.67 13.25
C ASP A 150 0.71 19.00 13.37
N GLN A 151 0.01 20.11 13.16
CA GLN A 151 0.61 21.45 13.12
C GLN A 151 1.26 21.84 14.46
N SER A 152 0.66 21.44 15.58
CA SER A 152 1.05 21.91 16.91
C SER A 152 2.22 21.11 17.47
N THR A 153 2.15 19.80 17.35
CA THR A 153 3.14 18.84 17.88
C THR A 153 4.25 18.56 16.88
N ARG A 154 4.00 18.79 15.58
CA ARG A 154 4.88 18.42 14.45
C ARG A 154 5.09 16.91 14.31
N GLU A 155 4.27 16.09 14.96
CA GLU A 155 4.31 14.64 14.87
C GLU A 155 3.74 14.17 13.52
N PRO A 156 4.43 13.28 12.78
CA PRO A 156 3.90 12.72 11.55
C PRO A 156 2.73 11.78 11.84
N LEU A 157 1.66 11.90 11.06
CA LEU A 157 0.50 11.00 11.09
C LEU A 157 0.65 9.89 10.07
N LEU A 158 1.01 10.25 8.82
CA LEU A 158 1.23 9.31 7.73
C LEU A 158 2.22 9.86 6.69
N THR A 159 2.81 8.93 5.94
CA THR A 159 3.54 9.20 4.69
C THR A 159 2.91 8.39 3.57
N TRP A 160 2.78 8.97 2.39
CA TRP A 160 2.22 8.27 1.24
C TRP A 160 2.97 8.60 -0.06
N ARG A 161 3.25 7.56 -0.85
CA ARG A 161 3.95 7.63 -2.13
C ARG A 161 3.00 7.99 -3.25
N PHE A 162 3.47 8.83 -4.16
CA PHE A 162 2.86 9.10 -5.44
C PHE A 162 3.91 9.46 -6.50
N PHE A 163 3.46 9.62 -7.73
CA PHE A 163 4.32 9.79 -8.88
C PHE A 163 3.94 11.03 -9.66
N VAL A 164 4.95 11.74 -10.17
CA VAL A 164 4.75 12.82 -11.14
C VAL A 164 5.42 12.41 -12.44
N LEU A 165 4.62 12.22 -13.47
CA LEU A 165 5.02 11.71 -14.78
C LEU A 165 5.30 12.86 -15.74
N GLU A 166 6.41 12.76 -16.47
CA GLU A 166 6.64 13.54 -17.67
C GLU A 166 6.86 12.58 -18.86
N PRO A 167 5.81 12.28 -19.65
CA PRO A 167 5.88 11.19 -20.63
C PRO A 167 6.72 11.61 -21.84
N ILE A 168 7.96 11.09 -21.94
CA ILE A 168 8.87 11.32 -23.08
C ILE A 168 9.34 10.02 -23.76
N VAL A 169 9.06 8.86 -23.15
CA VAL A 169 9.23 7.54 -23.79
C VAL A 169 7.95 6.73 -23.73
N GLN A 170 7.85 5.70 -24.56
CA GLN A 170 6.69 4.80 -24.57
C GLN A 170 7.11 3.39 -24.20
N VAL A 171 6.32 2.74 -23.34
CA VAL A 171 6.49 1.33 -22.97
C VAL A 171 5.39 0.51 -23.64
N SER A 172 5.77 -0.59 -24.27
CA SER A 172 4.84 -1.59 -24.80
C SER A 172 5.06 -2.92 -24.09
N PRO A 173 4.17 -3.29 -23.15
CA PRO A 173 4.18 -4.60 -22.51
C PRO A 173 3.91 -5.73 -23.53
N ASP A 174 4.52 -6.89 -23.31
CA ASP A 174 4.28 -8.15 -24.02
C ASP A 174 4.26 -9.29 -22.98
N ILE A 175 3.17 -9.35 -22.21
CA ILE A 175 3.06 -10.28 -21.08
C ILE A 175 2.48 -11.60 -21.57
N LYS A 176 3.09 -12.70 -21.14
CA LYS A 176 2.68 -14.05 -21.56
C LYS A 176 2.85 -15.04 -20.41
N ARG A 177 2.25 -16.23 -20.57
CA ARG A 177 2.59 -17.36 -19.70
C ARG A 177 4.03 -17.75 -19.92
N THR A 178 4.70 -18.09 -18.84
CA THR A 178 6.14 -18.37 -18.89
C THR A 178 6.49 -19.50 -19.86
N THR A 179 7.52 -19.26 -20.67
CA THR A 179 8.04 -20.25 -21.62
C THR A 179 8.85 -21.35 -20.94
N ALA A 180 9.54 -21.01 -19.84
CA ALA A 180 10.29 -21.94 -19.00
C ALA A 180 9.37 -23.02 -18.37
N GLY A 181 9.64 -24.29 -18.69
CA GLY A 181 8.76 -25.41 -18.34
C GLY A 181 8.46 -25.58 -16.85
N LYS A 182 9.39 -25.16 -15.97
CA LYS A 182 9.22 -25.20 -14.50
C LYS A 182 8.11 -24.25 -14.00
N TYR A 183 7.90 -23.13 -14.68
CA TYR A 183 7.05 -22.03 -14.21
C TYR A 183 5.79 -21.81 -15.06
N ARG A 184 5.66 -22.56 -16.17
CA ARG A 184 4.60 -22.41 -17.17
C ARG A 184 3.19 -22.35 -16.61
N GLU A 185 2.88 -23.17 -15.60
CA GLU A 185 1.53 -23.25 -15.02
C GLU A 185 1.34 -22.32 -13.83
N THR A 186 2.40 -21.71 -13.31
CA THR A 186 2.39 -20.99 -12.03
C THR A 186 2.73 -19.52 -12.15
N SER A 187 3.18 -19.05 -13.31
CA SER A 187 3.86 -17.76 -13.42
C SER A 187 3.59 -17.05 -14.75
N HIS A 188 3.85 -15.75 -14.74
CA HIS A 188 3.84 -14.88 -15.92
C HIS A 188 5.25 -14.40 -16.22
N GLU A 189 5.59 -14.33 -17.51
CA GLU A 189 6.79 -13.72 -18.05
C GLU A 189 6.40 -12.35 -18.58
N VAL A 190 6.99 -11.30 -17.99
CA VAL A 190 6.59 -9.90 -18.21
C VAL A 190 7.63 -9.21 -19.08
N ASP A 191 7.59 -9.50 -20.38
CA ASP A 191 8.45 -8.84 -21.36
C ASP A 191 7.88 -7.47 -21.74
N PHE A 192 8.74 -6.61 -22.27
CA PHE A 192 8.33 -5.31 -22.77
C PHE A 192 9.39 -4.68 -23.68
N ASN A 193 8.96 -3.69 -24.45
CA ASN A 193 9.83 -2.81 -25.23
C ASN A 193 9.69 -1.37 -24.76
N ILE A 194 10.80 -0.63 -24.73
CA ILE A 194 10.81 0.82 -24.54
C ILE A 194 11.19 1.48 -25.86
N TYR A 195 10.36 2.39 -26.33
CA TYR A 195 10.57 3.20 -27.52
C TYR A 195 11.05 4.59 -27.12
N VAL A 196 12.28 4.91 -27.51
CA VAL A 196 12.97 6.17 -27.16
C VAL A 196 12.96 7.07 -28.40
N SER A 197 11.85 7.76 -28.63
CA SER A 197 11.68 8.62 -29.81
C SER A 197 12.30 10.01 -29.64
N ASP A 198 12.54 10.43 -28.40
CA ASP A 198 13.13 11.73 -28.08
C ASP A 198 14.66 11.68 -28.27
N PRO A 199 15.23 12.49 -29.20
CA PRO A 199 16.67 12.51 -29.45
C PRO A 199 17.48 13.10 -28.29
N ASP A 200 16.87 13.81 -27.35
CA ASP A 200 17.55 14.43 -26.21
C ASP A 200 17.88 13.42 -25.11
N ILE A 201 17.31 12.20 -25.18
CA ILE A 201 17.63 11.13 -24.23
C ILE A 201 19.01 10.54 -24.58
N MET A 202 20.01 10.92 -23.79
CA MET A 202 21.37 10.48 -23.97
C MET A 202 21.57 9.08 -23.40
N GLN A 203 22.23 8.21 -24.18
CA GLN A 203 22.62 6.84 -23.78
C GLN A 203 21.50 6.09 -23.02
N PRO A 204 20.31 5.92 -23.62
CA PRO A 204 19.12 5.43 -22.91
C PRO A 204 19.34 4.05 -22.27
N ALA A 205 20.15 3.18 -22.85
CA ALA A 205 20.45 1.88 -22.26
C ALA A 205 21.23 1.95 -20.94
N ALA A 206 21.99 3.03 -20.70
CA ALA A 206 22.77 3.22 -19.48
C ALA A 206 22.08 4.12 -18.45
N ASN A 207 21.20 5.02 -18.91
CA ASN A 207 20.60 6.07 -18.08
C ASN A 207 19.13 5.83 -17.73
N LEU A 208 18.53 4.73 -18.21
CA LEU A 208 17.19 4.33 -17.80
C LEU A 208 17.22 3.33 -16.64
N TYR A 209 16.32 3.53 -15.69
CA TYR A 209 16.06 2.59 -14.61
C TYR A 209 14.59 2.15 -14.66
N VAL A 210 14.37 0.84 -14.76
CA VAL A 210 13.01 0.29 -14.92
C VAL A 210 12.57 -0.41 -13.65
N VAL A 211 11.31 -0.17 -13.26
CA VAL A 211 10.63 -0.92 -12.22
C VAL A 211 9.34 -1.52 -12.77
N VAL A 212 9.12 -2.80 -12.50
CA VAL A 212 7.89 -3.52 -12.84
C VAL A 212 7.25 -4.04 -11.55
N THR A 213 5.96 -3.78 -11.37
CA THR A 213 5.18 -4.19 -10.19
C THR A 213 3.99 -5.06 -10.60
N GLN A 214 3.50 -5.90 -9.68
CA GLN A 214 2.30 -6.73 -9.84
C GLN A 214 1.25 -6.34 -8.80
N ASN A 215 0.01 -6.07 -9.20
CA ASN A 215 -1.12 -5.69 -8.34
C ASN A 215 -0.79 -4.56 -7.35
N GLN A 216 -0.01 -3.58 -7.80
CA GLN A 216 0.52 -2.47 -6.99
C GLN A 216 1.48 -2.84 -5.84
N ARG A 217 1.96 -4.09 -5.81
CA ARG A 217 2.90 -4.56 -4.80
C ARG A 217 4.31 -4.07 -5.06
N TRP A 218 4.86 -3.35 -4.08
CA TRP A 218 6.26 -2.92 -4.08
C TRP A 218 7.20 -3.97 -3.48
N ASP A 219 6.68 -4.91 -2.70
CA ASP A 219 7.48 -5.94 -2.02
C ASP A 219 8.10 -6.95 -3.01
N ASN A 220 7.36 -7.30 -4.07
CA ASN A 220 7.82 -8.22 -5.11
C ASN A 220 8.19 -7.51 -6.43
N ALA A 221 8.38 -6.19 -6.40
CA ALA A 221 8.73 -5.42 -7.59
C ALA A 221 10.10 -5.85 -8.14
N ILE A 222 10.17 -6.03 -9.46
CA ILE A 222 11.42 -6.29 -10.19
C ILE A 222 11.98 -4.93 -10.61
N LYS A 223 13.24 -4.67 -10.26
CA LYS A 223 13.85 -3.34 -10.37
C LYS A 223 15.21 -3.42 -11.06
N GLY A 224 15.56 -2.38 -11.81
CA GLY A 224 16.88 -2.26 -12.44
C GLY A 224 17.11 -3.27 -13.56
N LEU A 225 16.06 -3.68 -14.28
CA LEU A 225 16.23 -4.46 -15.50
C LEU A 225 16.99 -3.64 -16.54
N GLU A 226 17.93 -4.27 -17.22
CA GLU A 226 18.67 -3.70 -18.35
C GLU A 226 18.10 -4.23 -19.69
N PRO A 227 18.22 -3.51 -20.80
CA PRO A 227 17.78 -4.05 -22.09
C PRO A 227 18.68 -5.21 -22.53
N ARG A 228 18.09 -6.31 -23.01
CA ARG A 228 18.84 -7.45 -23.56
C ARG A 228 19.27 -7.22 -25.01
N PHE A 229 18.54 -6.37 -25.73
CA PHE A 229 18.84 -6.02 -27.10
C PHE A 229 18.46 -4.58 -27.40
N ILE A 230 19.24 -3.92 -28.24
CA ILE A 230 19.04 -2.53 -28.67
C ILE A 230 18.91 -2.54 -30.19
N ASN A 231 17.78 -2.06 -30.71
CA ASN A 231 17.51 -1.97 -32.13
C ASN A 231 17.09 -0.55 -32.51
N GLY A 232 18.04 0.27 -32.95
CA GLY A 232 17.78 1.69 -33.22
C GLY A 232 17.30 2.40 -31.96
N ASN A 233 16.04 2.84 -31.96
CA ASN A 233 15.38 3.52 -30.84
C ASN A 233 14.54 2.58 -29.95
N ILE A 234 14.65 1.26 -30.13
CA ILE A 234 13.90 0.26 -29.37
C ILE A 234 14.84 -0.46 -28.41
N LEU A 235 14.52 -0.40 -27.12
CA LEU A 235 15.17 -1.19 -26.08
C LEU A 235 14.28 -2.38 -25.73
N LYS A 236 14.77 -3.59 -25.97
CA LYS A 236 14.02 -4.83 -25.78
C LYS A 236 14.40 -5.51 -24.45
N TYR A 237 13.38 -5.77 -23.62
CA TYR A 237 13.48 -6.46 -22.33
C TYR A 237 12.75 -7.80 -22.45
N ASP A 238 13.47 -8.79 -22.93
CA ASP A 238 12.99 -10.16 -23.19
C ASP A 238 13.93 -11.10 -22.46
N TYR A 239 13.44 -11.68 -21.37
CA TYR A 239 14.22 -12.42 -20.39
C TYR A 239 13.65 -13.83 -20.21
N GLU A 240 14.50 -14.80 -19.89
CA GLU A 240 14.01 -16.15 -19.63
C GLU A 240 13.51 -16.35 -18.19
N VAL A 241 14.07 -15.62 -17.21
CA VAL A 241 13.79 -15.86 -15.79
C VAL A 241 13.61 -14.58 -14.96
N GLU A 242 14.39 -13.54 -15.22
CA GLU A 242 14.53 -12.38 -14.34
C GLU A 242 13.30 -11.47 -14.29
N ASN A 243 12.37 -11.61 -15.24
CA ASN A 243 11.10 -10.92 -15.30
C ASN A 243 9.89 -11.85 -15.04
N ILE A 244 10.12 -13.01 -14.42
CA ILE A 244 9.06 -13.93 -14.03
C ILE A 244 8.41 -13.47 -12.72
N PHE A 245 7.10 -13.31 -12.75
CA PHE A 245 6.28 -13.11 -11.56
C PHE A 245 5.47 -14.37 -11.24
N PRO A 246 5.38 -14.81 -9.96
CA PRO A 246 4.36 -15.77 -9.55
C PRO A 246 2.97 -15.22 -9.89
N ALA A 247 2.15 -15.97 -10.61
CA ALA A 247 0.83 -15.51 -11.04
C ALA A 247 -0.17 -15.42 -9.88
N GLY A 248 0.08 -16.14 -8.78
CA GLY A 248 -0.79 -16.10 -7.59
C GLY A 248 -2.16 -16.73 -7.83
N ASN A 249 -3.15 -16.26 -7.11
CA ASN A 249 -4.55 -16.67 -7.26
C ASN A 249 -5.44 -15.44 -7.14
N GLU A 250 -6.70 -15.54 -7.54
CA GLU A 250 -7.69 -14.47 -7.31
C GLU A 250 -7.75 -14.15 -5.81
N PHE A 251 -7.78 -12.86 -5.49
CA PHE A 251 -7.91 -12.38 -4.11
C PHE A 251 -9.21 -12.91 -3.49
N ARG A 252 -9.15 -13.19 -2.19
CA ARG A 252 -10.34 -13.42 -1.38
C ARG A 252 -11.09 -12.11 -1.28
N MET A 253 -12.40 -12.20 -1.11
CA MET A 253 -13.27 -11.03 -1.04
C MET A 253 -14.31 -11.19 0.04
N PHE A 254 -14.67 -10.08 0.67
CA PHE A 254 -15.82 -10.00 1.55
C PHE A 254 -16.50 -8.64 1.40
N ASP A 255 -17.78 -8.61 1.72
CA ASP A 255 -18.62 -7.43 1.61
C ASP A 255 -19.34 -7.23 2.95
N PHE A 256 -19.30 -6.00 3.45
CA PHE A 256 -20.14 -5.54 4.55
C PHE A 256 -20.58 -4.08 4.36
N ARG A 257 -20.77 -3.66 3.10
CA ARG A 257 -21.37 -2.36 2.74
C ARG A 257 -22.75 -2.16 3.34
N ASN A 258 -23.45 -3.25 3.65
CA ASN A 258 -24.67 -3.26 4.44
C ASN A 258 -24.48 -4.02 5.75
N MET A 259 -24.85 -3.40 6.87
CA MET A 259 -24.79 -4.03 8.20
C MET A 259 -26.09 -4.73 8.61
N ASN A 260 -27.19 -4.57 7.87
CA ASN A 260 -28.51 -5.11 8.20
C ASN A 260 -28.71 -6.55 7.72
N TYR A 261 -27.85 -7.04 6.84
CA TYR A 261 -27.89 -8.43 6.37
C TYR A 261 -26.47 -8.98 6.19
N ASN A 262 -26.39 -10.31 6.14
CA ASN A 262 -25.14 -11.01 5.89
C ASN A 262 -24.86 -11.03 4.38
N ALA A 263 -23.96 -10.16 3.93
CA ALA A 263 -23.51 -10.12 2.55
C ALA A 263 -22.43 -11.18 2.25
N LEU A 264 -21.70 -11.04 1.14
CA LEU A 264 -20.71 -12.00 0.68
C LEU A 264 -19.65 -12.29 1.76
N LYS A 265 -19.51 -13.58 2.11
CA LYS A 265 -18.54 -14.09 3.10
C LYS A 265 -18.71 -13.56 4.54
N THR A 266 -19.78 -12.83 4.83
CA THR A 266 -20.14 -12.38 6.18
C THR A 266 -21.10 -13.39 6.83
N VAL A 267 -20.74 -13.88 8.02
CA VAL A 267 -21.54 -14.86 8.78
C VAL A 267 -22.50 -14.17 9.74
N ALA A 268 -22.05 -13.10 10.39
CA ALA A 268 -22.85 -12.35 11.34
C ALA A 268 -22.31 -10.93 11.54
N VAL A 269 -23.23 -9.99 11.71
CA VAL A 269 -22.95 -8.68 12.30
C VAL A 269 -23.52 -8.68 13.72
N LYS A 270 -22.70 -8.35 14.72
CA LYS A 270 -23.11 -8.32 16.13
C LYS A 270 -22.64 -7.03 16.80
N TYR A 271 -23.50 -6.44 17.61
CA TYR A 271 -23.15 -5.32 18.46
C TYR A 271 -22.76 -5.86 19.83
N ILE A 272 -21.50 -5.64 20.22
CA ILE A 272 -20.95 -6.09 21.51
C ILE A 272 -20.36 -4.87 22.19
N ASN A 273 -20.92 -4.46 23.32
CA ASN A 273 -20.52 -3.24 24.05
C ASN A 273 -20.42 -2.02 23.13
N ASP A 274 -21.47 -1.75 22.35
CA ASP A 274 -21.54 -0.63 21.40
C ASP A 274 -20.40 -0.61 20.38
N THR A 275 -19.84 -1.79 20.06
CA THR A 275 -18.91 -1.95 18.94
C THR A 275 -19.54 -2.90 17.91
N PRO A 276 -19.69 -2.48 16.65
CA PRO A 276 -20.12 -3.38 15.59
C PRO A 276 -19.00 -4.37 15.25
N ASN A 277 -19.32 -5.65 15.30
CA ASN A 277 -18.41 -6.75 15.02
C ASN A 277 -18.92 -7.54 13.82
N VAL A 278 -18.09 -7.64 12.78
CA VAL A 278 -18.39 -8.39 11.55
C VAL A 278 -17.58 -9.68 11.59
N TYR A 279 -18.25 -10.83 11.61
CA TYR A 279 -17.60 -12.14 11.61
C TYR A 279 -17.59 -12.70 10.20
N LEU A 280 -16.40 -12.89 9.62
CA LEU A 280 -16.27 -13.52 8.32
C LEU A 280 -16.33 -15.05 8.44
N MET A 281 -16.68 -15.69 7.33
CA MET A 281 -16.63 -17.15 7.23
C MET A 281 -15.18 -17.63 7.37
N PRO A 282 -14.87 -18.60 8.27
CA PRO A 282 -13.55 -19.20 8.32
C PRO A 282 -13.18 -19.80 6.96
N GLU A 283 -11.98 -19.52 6.50
CA GLU A 283 -11.54 -19.92 5.18
C GLU A 283 -10.46 -20.99 5.22
N GLU A 284 -10.37 -21.79 4.16
CA GLU A 284 -9.38 -22.87 4.02
C GLU A 284 -8.23 -22.45 3.07
N ILE A 285 -7.13 -23.20 3.15
CA ILE A 285 -6.01 -23.12 2.20
C ILE A 285 -6.48 -23.51 0.78
N LYS A 286 -5.98 -22.80 -0.24
CA LYS A 286 -6.35 -22.98 -1.66
C LYS A 286 -5.20 -23.51 -2.54
N ASN A 287 -4.00 -23.65 -2.01
CA ASN A 287 -2.79 -24.01 -2.78
C ASN A 287 -2.87 -25.34 -3.57
N LYS A 288 -3.78 -26.25 -3.21
CA LYS A 288 -4.01 -27.53 -3.90
C LYS A 288 -5.36 -27.59 -4.62
N SER A 289 -6.12 -26.51 -4.60
CA SER A 289 -7.41 -26.43 -5.26
C SER A 289 -7.25 -26.29 -6.76
N VAL A 290 -8.28 -26.71 -7.50
CA VAL A 290 -8.39 -26.37 -8.93
C VAL A 290 -8.60 -24.86 -9.05
N TYR A 291 -7.93 -24.23 -10.02
CA TYR A 291 -8.12 -22.82 -10.30
C TYR A 291 -9.59 -22.51 -10.60
N LEU A 292 -10.11 -21.45 -9.99
CA LEU A 292 -11.45 -20.94 -10.22
C LEU A 292 -11.33 -19.47 -10.62
N ASN A 293 -11.73 -19.14 -11.84
CA ASN A 293 -11.83 -17.75 -12.26
C ASN A 293 -12.95 -17.07 -11.46
N ARG A 294 -12.57 -16.09 -10.65
CA ARG A 294 -13.48 -15.27 -9.84
C ARG A 294 -13.02 -13.82 -9.96
N PRO A 295 -13.74 -13.00 -10.74
CA PRO A 295 -13.37 -11.61 -10.93
C PRO A 295 -13.19 -10.87 -9.62
N ASP A 296 -12.08 -10.18 -9.49
CA ASP A 296 -11.70 -9.42 -8.32
C ASP A 296 -11.23 -8.00 -8.72
N ILE A 297 -10.81 -7.22 -7.72
CA ILE A 297 -10.21 -5.89 -7.90
C ILE A 297 -8.72 -5.89 -7.51
N ASN A 298 -8.01 -7.00 -7.74
CA ASN A 298 -6.56 -7.14 -7.56
C ASN A 298 -6.06 -6.64 -6.19
N GLY A 299 -6.76 -7.02 -5.11
CA GLY A 299 -6.37 -6.70 -3.73
C GLY A 299 -6.77 -5.31 -3.25
N ARG A 300 -7.47 -4.52 -4.08
CA ARG A 300 -8.01 -3.21 -3.70
C ARG A 300 -9.20 -3.31 -2.73
N PHE A 301 -9.63 -2.18 -2.20
CA PHE A 301 -10.91 -2.06 -1.51
C PHE A 301 -11.74 -0.89 -2.07
N TYR A 302 -13.05 -0.96 -1.84
CA TYR A 302 -13.99 0.09 -2.19
C TYR A 302 -14.83 0.46 -0.96
N ILE A 303 -14.67 1.70 -0.50
CA ILE A 303 -15.45 2.24 0.61
C ILE A 303 -16.78 2.72 0.05
N GLU A 304 -17.84 2.05 0.48
CA GLU A 304 -19.20 2.34 0.06
C GLU A 304 -20.17 1.83 1.11
N THR A 305 -21.30 2.51 1.20
CA THR A 305 -22.49 2.07 1.93
C THR A 305 -23.57 1.69 0.93
N ASP A 306 -24.27 0.59 1.17
CA ASP A 306 -25.40 0.19 0.30
C ASP A 306 -26.60 1.16 0.38
N ASP A 307 -26.61 2.08 1.37
CA ASP A 307 -27.60 3.14 1.46
C ASP A 307 -27.20 4.30 0.53
N PRO A 308 -27.95 4.54 -0.58
CA PRO A 308 -27.62 5.60 -1.54
C PRO A 308 -27.87 7.01 -1.01
N LEU A 309 -28.50 7.15 0.16
CA LEU A 309 -28.68 8.44 0.83
C LEU A 309 -27.44 8.84 1.63
N PHE A 310 -26.51 7.90 1.86
CA PHE A 310 -25.34 8.13 2.69
C PHE A 310 -24.11 8.50 1.87
N ASP A 311 -23.35 9.47 2.38
CA ASP A 311 -22.01 9.74 1.89
C ASP A 311 -21.01 8.80 2.59
N SER A 312 -20.52 7.82 1.84
CA SER A 312 -19.64 6.78 2.37
C SER A 312 -18.32 7.32 2.96
N ASP A 313 -17.91 8.54 2.61
CA ASP A 313 -16.70 9.16 3.17
C ASP A 313 -16.87 9.59 4.62
N PHE A 314 -18.07 9.94 5.10
CA PHE A 314 -18.28 10.37 6.50
C PHE A 314 -19.48 9.74 7.21
N GLU A 315 -20.24 8.88 6.54
CA GLU A 315 -21.40 8.17 7.12
C GLU A 315 -21.20 6.65 7.14
N GLY A 316 -20.08 6.15 6.60
CA GLY A 316 -19.69 4.76 6.72
C GLY A 316 -19.23 4.40 8.13
N GLU A 317 -19.72 3.29 8.67
CA GLU A 317 -19.37 2.78 10.01
C GLU A 317 -18.01 2.06 10.02
N TYR A 318 -17.27 2.18 11.12
CA TYR A 318 -16.10 1.34 11.36
C TYR A 318 -16.49 0.13 12.19
N CYS A 319 -16.10 -1.05 11.72
CA CYS A 319 -16.42 -2.32 12.35
C CYS A 319 -15.16 -3.08 12.71
N LYS A 320 -15.22 -3.84 13.82
CA LYS A 320 -14.22 -4.85 14.12
C LYS A 320 -14.52 -6.10 13.27
N VAL A 321 -13.77 -6.29 12.20
CA VAL A 321 -13.87 -7.42 11.28
C VAL A 321 -12.99 -8.56 11.76
N HIS A 322 -13.59 -9.73 11.96
CA HIS A 322 -12.92 -10.94 12.46
C HIS A 322 -12.69 -11.92 11.32
N MET A 323 -11.43 -12.25 11.09
CA MET A 323 -10.95 -13.12 10.01
C MET A 323 -10.37 -14.39 10.61
N ALA A 324 -10.57 -15.52 9.92
CA ALA A 324 -10.03 -16.81 10.33
C ALA A 324 -9.58 -17.65 9.13
N LEU A 325 -8.37 -18.20 9.22
CA LEU A 325 -7.80 -19.16 8.28
C LEU A 325 -7.62 -20.50 8.99
N ILE A 326 -8.37 -21.52 8.58
CA ILE A 326 -8.26 -22.88 9.07
C ILE A 326 -6.89 -23.43 8.65
N TYR A 327 -6.09 -23.85 9.64
CA TYR A 327 -4.73 -24.32 9.40
C TYR A 327 -4.31 -25.36 10.44
N PRO A 328 -3.77 -26.53 10.02
CA PRO A 328 -3.68 -27.70 10.89
C PRO A 328 -2.71 -27.55 12.08
N ALA A 329 -1.68 -26.73 11.96
CA ALA A 329 -0.65 -26.54 12.99
C ALA A 329 0.04 -25.18 12.85
N PRO A 330 0.59 -24.59 13.92
CA PRO A 330 1.31 -23.33 13.81
C PRO A 330 2.56 -23.50 12.93
N LEU A 331 2.86 -22.48 12.14
CA LEU A 331 4.07 -22.38 11.33
C LEU A 331 5.31 -22.24 12.21
N PHE A 332 6.41 -22.82 11.75
CA PHE A 332 7.72 -22.67 12.36
C PHE A 332 8.56 -21.68 11.55
N LYS A 333 9.12 -20.65 12.21
CA LYS A 333 9.94 -19.58 11.59
C LYS A 333 9.27 -18.89 10.40
N ALA A 334 7.96 -18.72 10.50
CA ALA A 334 7.17 -17.98 9.53
C ALA A 334 5.86 -17.54 10.16
N ASP A 335 5.30 -16.49 9.59
CA ASP A 335 4.06 -15.87 10.02
C ASP A 335 3.08 -15.78 8.84
N ILE A 336 1.80 -15.65 9.16
CA ILE A 336 0.73 -15.43 8.18
C ILE A 336 0.20 -14.01 8.36
N TYR A 337 0.11 -13.27 7.26
CA TYR A 337 -0.41 -11.92 7.23
C TYR A 337 -1.67 -11.84 6.38
N VAL A 338 -2.64 -11.05 6.83
CA VAL A 338 -3.71 -10.55 5.95
C VAL A 338 -3.11 -9.46 5.09
N PHE A 339 -3.21 -9.62 3.77
CA PHE A 339 -2.47 -8.80 2.82
C PHE A 339 -3.34 -8.29 1.69
N GLY A 340 -3.19 -7.01 1.36
CA GLY A 340 -3.91 -6.31 0.29
C GLY A 340 -3.79 -4.81 0.47
N GLN A 341 -4.56 -4.03 -0.29
CA GLN A 341 -4.64 -2.59 -0.06
C GLN A 341 -5.19 -2.25 1.33
N LEU A 342 -6.03 -3.12 1.92
CA LEU A 342 -6.53 -2.97 3.29
C LEU A 342 -5.42 -2.98 4.34
N SER A 343 -4.30 -3.66 4.03
CA SER A 343 -3.11 -3.72 4.85
C SER A 343 -2.02 -2.75 4.39
N ASN A 344 -2.34 -1.85 3.45
CA ASN A 344 -1.38 -1.00 2.75
C ASN A 344 -0.23 -1.78 2.10
N TRP A 345 -0.48 -3.03 1.70
CA TRP A 345 0.53 -3.95 1.17
C TRP A 345 1.72 -4.15 2.12
N ASP A 346 1.48 -4.06 3.43
CA ASP A 346 2.50 -4.13 4.49
C ASP A 346 2.42 -5.43 5.31
N TYR A 347 3.55 -5.78 5.94
CA TYR A 347 3.75 -6.95 6.80
C TYR A 347 3.98 -6.56 8.28
N SER A 348 3.45 -5.42 8.74
CA SER A 348 3.52 -5.07 10.16
C SER A 348 2.69 -6.00 11.03
N ASP A 349 3.03 -6.05 12.32
CA ASP A 349 2.33 -6.85 13.33
C ASP A 349 0.83 -6.55 13.43
N ARG A 350 0.38 -5.39 12.92
CA ARG A 350 -1.05 -5.03 12.81
C ARG A 350 -1.84 -6.02 11.95
N TYR A 351 -1.19 -6.64 10.97
CA TYR A 351 -1.83 -7.54 10.00
C TYR A 351 -1.40 -9.00 10.17
N LYS A 352 -0.57 -9.29 11.18
CA LYS A 352 -0.11 -10.63 11.53
C LYS A 352 -1.20 -11.42 12.22
N MET A 353 -1.54 -12.59 11.69
CA MET A 353 -2.51 -13.49 12.31
C MET A 353 -1.89 -14.29 13.46
N THR A 354 -2.70 -14.56 14.48
CA THR A 354 -2.29 -15.36 15.64
C THR A 354 -2.91 -16.74 15.59
N TYR A 355 -2.11 -17.79 15.84
CA TYR A 355 -2.61 -19.16 15.84
C TYR A 355 -3.40 -19.48 17.12
N ASN A 356 -4.63 -19.95 16.94
CA ASN A 356 -5.50 -20.48 17.98
C ASN A 356 -5.46 -22.02 17.95
N GLN A 357 -4.83 -22.62 18.97
CA GLN A 357 -4.68 -24.08 19.05
C GLN A 357 -5.99 -24.83 19.22
N GLU A 358 -6.95 -24.26 19.97
CA GLU A 358 -8.24 -24.92 20.24
C GLU A 358 -9.10 -24.99 18.98
N LYS A 359 -9.10 -23.91 18.20
CA LYS A 359 -9.87 -23.81 16.94
C LYS A 359 -9.13 -24.32 15.71
N ARG A 360 -7.82 -24.58 15.84
CA ARG A 360 -6.92 -24.96 14.74
C ARG A 360 -7.01 -23.98 13.57
N SER A 361 -6.91 -22.70 13.89
CA SER A 361 -7.00 -21.61 12.92
C SER A 361 -6.07 -20.47 13.29
N TYR A 362 -5.61 -19.74 12.28
CA TYR A 362 -5.06 -18.41 12.44
C TYR A 362 -6.21 -17.40 12.51
N GLU A 363 -6.19 -16.48 13.48
CA GLU A 363 -7.23 -15.48 13.69
C GLU A 363 -6.64 -14.06 13.72
N LEU A 364 -7.38 -13.09 13.19
CA LEU A 364 -7.05 -11.66 13.27
C LEU A 364 -8.34 -10.84 13.32
N SER A 365 -8.32 -9.75 14.10
CA SER A 365 -9.37 -8.74 14.06
C SER A 365 -8.82 -7.40 13.58
N LEU A 366 -9.46 -6.79 12.59
CA LEU A 366 -9.10 -5.47 12.06
C LEU A 366 -10.26 -4.49 12.23
N VAL A 367 -9.95 -3.21 12.48
CA VAL A 367 -10.95 -2.13 12.46
C VAL A 367 -10.98 -1.58 11.03
N LEU A 368 -12.07 -1.86 10.30
CA LEU A 368 -12.24 -1.50 8.89
C LEU A 368 -13.55 -0.73 8.68
N LYS A 369 -13.53 0.23 7.77
CA LYS A 369 -14.72 1.00 7.38
C LYS A 369 -15.63 0.17 6.46
N GLN A 370 -16.94 0.37 6.50
CA GLN A 370 -17.87 -0.28 5.57
C GLN A 370 -17.39 -0.21 4.12
N GLY A 371 -17.45 -1.35 3.44
CA GLY A 371 -16.89 -1.47 2.10
C GLY A 371 -16.84 -2.91 1.59
N PHE A 372 -16.39 -3.01 0.35
CA PHE A 372 -15.99 -4.25 -0.30
C PHE A 372 -14.47 -4.35 -0.29
N TYR A 373 -13.94 -5.50 0.12
CA TYR A 373 -12.51 -5.67 0.34
C TYR A 373 -11.97 -6.89 -0.37
N ASN A 374 -10.83 -6.75 -1.04
CA ASN A 374 -10.02 -7.87 -1.48
C ASN A 374 -8.79 -8.06 -0.57
N TYR A 375 -8.42 -9.31 -0.37
CA TYR A 375 -7.29 -9.68 0.47
C TYR A 375 -6.76 -11.08 0.15
N GLN A 376 -5.56 -11.37 0.60
CA GLN A 376 -4.95 -12.69 0.56
C GLN A 376 -4.30 -12.98 1.91
N TYR A 377 -4.01 -14.25 2.15
CA TYR A 377 -3.12 -14.67 3.22
C TYR A 377 -1.72 -14.90 2.65
N LEU A 378 -0.72 -14.13 3.09
CA LEU A 378 0.67 -14.33 2.69
C LEU A 378 1.47 -15.04 3.77
N TYR A 379 2.23 -16.04 3.34
CA TYR A 379 3.26 -16.68 4.15
C TYR A 379 4.53 -15.83 4.09
N VAL A 380 5.04 -15.41 5.25
CA VAL A 380 6.28 -14.63 5.33
C VAL A 380 7.26 -15.38 6.24
N ARG A 381 8.39 -15.81 5.65
CA ARG A 381 9.46 -16.45 6.41
C ARG A 381 10.13 -15.43 7.33
N GLU A 382 10.53 -15.87 8.52
CA GLU A 382 11.33 -15.06 9.44
C GLU A 382 12.56 -14.46 8.73
N GLY A 383 12.70 -13.13 8.80
CA GLY A 383 13.76 -12.36 8.14
C GLY A 383 13.54 -12.04 6.65
N SER A 384 12.45 -12.54 6.02
CA SER A 384 12.07 -12.16 4.66
C SER A 384 11.42 -10.78 4.63
N LYS A 385 11.66 -10.03 3.56
CA LYS A 385 10.93 -8.80 3.23
C LYS A 385 9.84 -9.00 2.18
N THR A 386 9.67 -10.23 1.71
CA THR A 386 8.72 -10.61 0.66
C THR A 386 7.83 -11.74 1.15
N GLY A 387 6.54 -11.64 0.82
CA GLY A 387 5.52 -12.63 1.16
C GLY A 387 5.21 -13.55 -0.02
N ASP A 388 5.02 -14.83 0.29
CA ASP A 388 4.72 -15.89 -0.67
C ASP A 388 3.24 -16.29 -0.59
N ALA A 389 2.50 -16.00 -1.66
CA ALA A 389 1.09 -16.37 -1.77
C ALA A 389 0.91 -17.86 -2.07
N SER A 390 1.90 -18.51 -2.71
CA SER A 390 1.75 -19.87 -3.24
C SER A 390 1.55 -20.92 -2.15
N VAL A 391 2.03 -20.65 -0.93
CA VAL A 391 1.89 -21.55 0.22
C VAL A 391 0.43 -21.69 0.67
N ILE A 392 -0.36 -20.62 0.60
CA ILE A 392 -1.73 -20.59 1.11
C ILE A 392 -2.73 -20.49 -0.03
N GLU A 393 -2.52 -19.58 -0.97
CA GLU A 393 -3.43 -19.28 -2.06
C GLU A 393 -3.18 -20.13 -3.31
N GLY A 394 -1.94 -20.55 -3.53
CA GLY A 394 -1.50 -21.20 -4.77
C GLY A 394 -0.98 -20.19 -5.79
N SER A 395 -0.55 -20.70 -6.95
CA SER A 395 -0.05 -19.87 -8.06
C SER A 395 -0.48 -20.49 -9.39
N PHE A 396 -1.29 -19.78 -10.17
CA PHE A 396 -1.94 -20.28 -11.38
C PHE A 396 -1.78 -19.27 -12.52
N SER A 397 -1.17 -19.69 -13.64
CA SER A 397 -0.93 -18.85 -14.83
C SER A 397 -2.18 -18.31 -15.54
N GLN A 398 -3.36 -18.63 -15.02
CA GLN A 398 -4.67 -18.16 -15.46
C GLN A 398 -5.16 -16.94 -14.68
N THR A 399 -4.60 -16.70 -13.49
CA THR A 399 -5.00 -15.61 -12.59
C THR A 399 -4.73 -14.27 -13.23
N ASP A 400 -5.70 -13.37 -13.26
CA ASP A 400 -5.45 -12.04 -13.80
C ASP A 400 -4.71 -11.16 -12.79
N ASN A 401 -3.80 -10.34 -13.31
CA ASN A 401 -2.97 -9.45 -12.49
C ASN A 401 -2.73 -8.14 -13.26
N ASP A 402 -2.69 -7.04 -12.52
CA ASP A 402 -2.29 -5.73 -13.03
C ASP A 402 -0.76 -5.58 -12.96
N TYR A 403 -0.12 -5.33 -14.10
CA TYR A 403 1.30 -5.04 -14.18
C TYR A 403 1.52 -3.56 -14.48
N SER A 404 2.33 -2.89 -13.67
CA SER A 404 2.69 -1.48 -13.88
C SER A 404 4.18 -1.32 -14.11
N PHE A 405 4.54 -0.54 -15.11
CA PHE A 405 5.89 -0.26 -15.56
C PHE A 405 6.22 1.20 -15.28
N PHE A 406 7.29 1.44 -14.55
CA PHE A 406 7.83 2.76 -14.27
C PHE A 406 9.20 2.84 -14.92
N VAL A 407 9.41 3.84 -15.76
CA VAL A 407 10.69 4.09 -16.43
C VAL A 407 11.20 5.42 -15.96
N TYR A 408 12.37 5.40 -15.33
CA TYR A 408 13.06 6.58 -14.85
C TYR A 408 14.24 6.88 -15.76
N TYR A 409 14.50 8.16 -16.00
CA TYR A 409 15.67 8.65 -16.72
C TYR A 409 16.52 9.51 -15.80
N ARG A 410 17.79 9.13 -15.65
CA ARG A 410 18.81 9.97 -15.01
C ARG A 410 19.54 10.74 -16.10
N ASP A 411 19.09 11.96 -16.35
CA ASP A 411 19.80 12.89 -17.23
C ASP A 411 21.20 13.19 -16.66
N PRO A 412 22.30 12.94 -17.39
CA PRO A 412 23.66 13.24 -16.92
C PRO A 412 23.88 14.70 -16.51
N ALA A 413 23.04 15.63 -16.97
CA ALA A 413 23.09 17.04 -16.60
C ALA A 413 22.25 17.40 -15.35
N GLN A 414 21.46 16.45 -14.81
CA GLN A 414 20.56 16.69 -13.67
C GLN A 414 20.89 15.76 -12.49
N VAL A 415 20.45 16.18 -11.29
CA VAL A 415 20.76 15.51 -10.03
C VAL A 415 19.60 14.69 -9.46
N TYR A 416 18.56 14.44 -10.25
CA TYR A 416 17.40 13.61 -9.85
C TYR A 416 16.96 12.66 -10.96
N ASP A 417 16.16 11.66 -10.58
CA ASP A 417 15.54 10.72 -11.53
C ASP A 417 14.18 11.24 -11.99
N GLN A 418 14.03 11.43 -13.30
CA GLN A 418 12.77 11.82 -13.92
C GLN A 418 11.91 10.59 -14.19
N LEU A 419 10.64 10.57 -13.79
CA LEU A 419 9.71 9.53 -14.25
C LEU A 419 9.24 9.87 -15.67
N VAL A 420 9.79 9.15 -16.65
CA VAL A 420 9.63 9.45 -18.08
C VAL A 420 8.61 8.59 -18.81
N ALA A 421 8.18 7.49 -18.19
CA ALA A 421 7.02 6.72 -18.61
C ALA A 421 6.37 5.99 -17.44
N TYR A 422 5.05 5.91 -17.50
CA TYR A 422 4.23 5.02 -16.70
C TYR A 422 3.21 4.37 -17.62
N THR A 423 3.09 3.05 -17.55
CA THR A 423 1.99 2.32 -18.19
C THR A 423 1.56 1.17 -17.31
N SER A 424 0.30 0.78 -17.42
CA SER A 424 -0.24 -0.38 -16.72
C SER A 424 -1.11 -1.22 -17.66
N THR A 425 -1.06 -2.53 -17.50
CA THR A 425 -1.88 -3.48 -18.27
C THR A 425 -2.25 -4.67 -17.40
N THR A 426 -3.36 -5.33 -17.73
CA THR A 426 -3.82 -6.54 -17.03
C THR A 426 -3.51 -7.76 -17.88
N PHE A 427 -2.96 -8.81 -17.27
CA PHE A 427 -2.73 -10.10 -17.91
C PHE A 427 -3.18 -11.28 -17.02
N PRO A 428 -3.90 -12.26 -17.58
CA PRO A 428 -4.51 -12.26 -18.92
C PRO A 428 -5.53 -11.14 -19.09
N VAL A 429 -5.78 -10.71 -20.33
CA VAL A 429 -6.80 -9.68 -20.59
C VAL A 429 -8.15 -10.21 -20.12
N ARG A 430 -8.80 -9.45 -19.24
CA ARG A 430 -10.17 -9.75 -18.79
C ARG A 430 -11.08 -9.78 -20.02
N VAL A 431 -11.59 -10.95 -20.37
CA VAL A 431 -12.63 -11.06 -21.38
C VAL A 431 -13.90 -10.55 -20.70
N ASN A 432 -14.36 -9.35 -21.09
CA ASN A 432 -15.71 -8.95 -20.76
C ASN A 432 -16.64 -9.94 -21.47
N GLU A 433 -17.19 -10.90 -20.73
CA GLU A 433 -18.37 -11.61 -21.18
C GLU A 433 -19.55 -10.62 -21.13
N GLU A 434 -19.57 -9.68 -22.09
CA GLU A 434 -20.82 -9.02 -22.46
C GLU A 434 -21.71 -10.09 -23.12
N ASN A 435 -22.66 -10.62 -22.36
CA ASN A 435 -23.87 -11.27 -22.88
C ASN A 435 -25.06 -10.95 -21.96
#